data_AF-A0A0W0RIY2-F1
#
_entry.id   AF-A0A0W0RIY2-F1
#
_cell.length_a   1.000
_cell.length_b   1.000
_cell.length_c   1.000
_cell.angle_alpha   90.00
_cell.angle_beta   90.00
_cell.angle_gamma   90.00
#
_symmetry.space_group_name_H-M   'P 1'
#
loop_
_entity.id
_entity.type
_entity.pdbx_description
1 polymer ?
#
loop_
_entity_poly.entity_id
_entity_poly.type
_entity_poly.pdbx_seq_one_letter_code
_entity_poly.pdbx_strand_id
1 'polypeptide(L)'
;MMNKISITTVACFIISVSVNAFADMPHLKVNFKKMYCGNQEFLGNSASKRPHLHCGETFIAYKKASGDHLNITEFGTCSRTDVVFDDIKANKNAFADYQGIYNALVSFHQAGCPNQLASK
;
A
#
# COMPACT_ATOMS: atom_id res chain seq x y z
N MET A 1 -23.50 -58.88 -37.43
CA MET A 1 -23.12 -59.51 -36.14
C MET A 1 -22.51 -58.41 -35.29
N MET A 2 -23.15 -58.05 -34.18
CA MET A 2 -22.83 -56.89 -33.37
C MET A 2 -22.12 -57.37 -32.10
N ASN A 3 -20.81 -57.14 -32.00
CA ASN A 3 -20.05 -57.47 -30.80
C ASN A 3 -20.14 -56.34 -29.79
N LYS A 4 -20.53 -56.70 -28.57
CA LYS A 4 -20.55 -55.87 -27.38
C LYS A 4 -19.13 -55.69 -26.86
N ILE A 5 -18.72 -54.47 -26.52
CA ILE A 5 -17.64 -54.23 -25.56
C ILE A 5 -18.07 -53.06 -24.67
N SER A 6 -18.30 -53.38 -23.39
CA SER A 6 -18.39 -52.47 -22.27
C SER A 6 -17.00 -51.98 -21.85
N ILE A 7 -17.00 -50.95 -20.98
CA ILE A 7 -15.97 -50.57 -19.99
C ILE A 7 -15.38 -49.17 -20.24
N THR A 8 -16.04 -48.20 -19.60
CA THR A 8 -15.47 -47.28 -18.59
C THR A 8 -13.97 -47.01 -18.63
N THR A 9 -13.57 -45.78 -18.99
CA THR A 9 -12.50 -45.06 -18.28
C THR A 9 -12.74 -43.55 -18.38
N VAL A 10 -13.15 -42.95 -17.26
CA VAL A 10 -13.05 -41.52 -17.00
C VAL A 10 -11.56 -41.20 -16.83
N ALA A 11 -11.01 -40.34 -17.67
CA ALA A 11 -9.72 -39.71 -17.42
C ALA A 11 -9.86 -38.21 -17.69
N CYS A 12 -10.39 -37.49 -16.70
CA CYS A 12 -10.21 -36.05 -16.56
C CYS A 12 -8.72 -35.78 -16.36
N PHE A 13 -7.97 -35.62 -17.46
CA PHE A 13 -6.61 -35.11 -17.42
C PHE A 13 -6.68 -33.58 -17.60
N ILE A 14 -7.22 -32.89 -16.60
CA ILE A 14 -6.98 -31.46 -16.42
C ILE A 14 -5.60 -31.37 -15.77
N ILE A 15 -4.56 -31.17 -16.58
CA ILE A 15 -3.26 -30.77 -16.06
C ILE A 15 -3.41 -29.31 -15.63
N SER A 16 -3.84 -29.14 -14.40
CA SER A 16 -3.74 -27.89 -13.66
C SER A 16 -2.26 -27.56 -13.49
N VAL A 17 -1.70 -26.82 -14.45
CA VAL A 17 -0.42 -26.14 -14.28
C VAL A 17 -0.71 -24.93 -13.38
N SER A 18 -0.84 -25.19 -12.08
CA SER A 18 -0.90 -24.14 -11.08
C SER A 18 0.41 -23.36 -11.14
N VAL A 19 0.29 -22.14 -11.64
CA VAL A 19 1.29 -21.10 -11.83
C VAL A 19 1.99 -20.75 -10.51
N ASN A 20 3.00 -21.52 -10.12
CA ASN A 20 3.93 -21.12 -9.07
C ASN A 20 5.04 -20.25 -9.69
N ALA A 21 4.69 -19.10 -10.27
CA ALA A 21 5.64 -18.21 -10.96
C ALA A 21 5.93 -16.89 -10.22
N PHE A 22 5.62 -16.78 -8.93
CA PHE A 22 5.76 -15.51 -8.19
C PHE A 22 6.55 -15.62 -6.87
N ALA A 23 7.33 -16.68 -6.65
CA ALA A 23 8.04 -16.85 -5.38
C ALA A 23 9.37 -16.07 -5.29
N ASP A 24 9.97 -15.63 -6.41
CA ASP A 24 11.28 -14.95 -6.40
C ASP A 24 11.37 -13.87 -7.49
N MET A 25 10.68 -12.74 -7.31
CA MET A 25 11.04 -11.49 -8.00
C MET A 25 11.78 -10.56 -7.04
N PRO A 26 13.11 -10.69 -6.86
CA PRO A 26 13.90 -9.79 -6.02
C PRO A 26 14.07 -8.37 -6.61
N HIS A 27 13.30 -8.01 -7.65
CA HIS A 27 13.53 -6.84 -8.50
C HIS A 27 12.44 -5.77 -8.45
N LEU A 28 11.30 -6.01 -7.79
CA LEU A 28 10.27 -4.99 -7.63
C LEU A 28 10.36 -4.35 -6.23
N LYS A 29 11.50 -3.70 -5.93
CA LYS A 29 11.54 -2.77 -4.80
C LYS A 29 10.50 -1.67 -5.07
N VAL A 30 9.46 -1.62 -4.23
CA VAL A 30 8.43 -0.58 -4.31
C VAL A 30 9.10 0.77 -4.12
N ASN A 31 9.03 1.63 -5.15
CA ASN A 31 9.44 3.02 -5.03
C ASN A 31 8.27 3.81 -4.43
N PHE A 32 8.29 4.02 -3.11
CA PHE A 32 7.18 4.65 -2.37
C PHE A 32 6.89 6.07 -2.87
N LYS A 33 7.95 6.84 -3.14
CA LYS A 33 7.87 8.18 -3.75
C LYS A 33 7.07 8.19 -5.06
N LYS A 34 7.34 7.26 -5.98
CA LYS A 34 6.59 7.13 -7.24
C LYS A 34 5.18 6.60 -7.02
N MET A 35 5.04 5.54 -6.22
CA MET A 35 3.78 4.82 -6.05
C MET A 35 2.72 5.63 -5.31
N TYR A 36 3.11 6.35 -4.26
CA TYR A 36 2.16 7.01 -3.36
C TYR A 36 2.20 8.54 -3.45
N CYS A 37 3.31 9.13 -3.91
CA CYS A 37 3.52 10.57 -3.80
C CYS A 37 3.70 11.30 -5.15
N GLY A 38 3.33 10.68 -6.26
CA GLY A 38 3.42 11.32 -7.59
C GLY A 38 4.84 11.75 -7.96
N ASN A 39 5.83 11.00 -7.45
CA ASN A 39 7.27 11.30 -7.58
C ASN A 39 7.73 12.60 -6.87
N GLN A 40 6.92 13.17 -5.97
CA GLN A 40 7.29 14.30 -5.12
C GLN A 40 7.99 13.83 -3.85
N GLU A 41 9.04 14.53 -3.42
CA GLU A 41 9.73 14.23 -2.16
C GLU A 41 8.94 14.71 -0.93
N PHE A 42 8.15 15.76 -1.09
CA PHE A 42 7.35 16.35 -0.02
C PHE A 42 5.92 16.61 -0.49
N LEU A 43 4.94 16.25 0.35
CA LEU A 43 3.53 16.57 0.15
C LEU A 43 2.96 17.33 1.35
N GLY A 44 1.88 18.09 1.13
CA GLY A 44 1.28 18.95 2.15
C GLY A 44 1.94 20.31 2.23
N ASN A 45 3.23 20.36 2.54
CA ASN A 45 4.06 21.55 2.48
C ASN A 45 5.41 21.23 1.82
N SER A 46 6.13 22.26 1.38
CA SER A 46 7.46 22.11 0.79
C SER A 46 8.52 21.73 1.85
N ALA A 47 9.65 21.18 1.38
CA ALA A 47 10.75 20.60 2.17
C ALA A 47 11.07 21.25 3.53
N SER A 48 11.21 22.59 3.57
CA SER A 48 11.58 23.32 4.79
C SER A 48 10.41 23.64 5.70
N LYS A 49 9.17 23.57 5.20
CA LYS A 49 7.95 23.93 5.93
C LYS A 49 7.27 22.69 6.49
N ARG A 50 7.09 22.68 7.80
CA ARG A 50 6.33 21.64 8.52
C ARG A 50 4.90 22.13 8.79
N PRO A 51 3.92 21.24 8.94
CA PRO A 51 3.99 19.78 8.78
C PRO A 51 4.04 19.30 7.31
N HIS A 52 4.63 18.15 7.01
CA HIS A 52 4.64 17.56 5.66
C HIS A 52 4.82 16.04 5.68
N LEU A 53 4.47 15.39 4.58
CA LEU A 53 4.83 14.00 4.31
C LEU A 53 6.16 13.98 3.54
N HIS A 54 7.16 13.29 4.06
CA HIS A 54 8.42 13.02 3.36
C HIS A 54 8.33 11.65 2.70
N CYS A 55 8.41 11.64 1.37
CA CYS A 55 8.32 10.44 0.55
C CYS A 55 9.70 10.10 -0.03
N GLY A 56 10.37 9.13 0.58
CA GLY A 56 11.58 8.53 0.05
C GLY A 56 11.26 7.39 -0.92
N GLU A 57 12.29 6.87 -1.59
CA GLU A 57 12.11 5.72 -2.47
C GLU A 57 11.75 4.45 -1.70
N THR A 58 12.19 4.33 -0.45
CA THR A 58 12.00 3.14 0.39
C THR A 58 11.19 3.40 1.65
N PHE A 59 10.72 4.63 1.87
CA PHE A 59 10.04 5.02 3.10
C PHE A 59 9.03 6.14 2.87
N ILE A 60 8.09 6.24 3.81
CA ILE A 60 7.21 7.40 3.98
C ILE A 60 7.22 7.78 5.46
N ALA A 61 7.43 9.06 5.74
CA ALA A 61 7.45 9.59 7.10
C ALA A 61 6.64 10.88 7.19
N TYR A 62 5.84 11.02 8.23
CA TYR A 62 5.13 12.25 8.53
C TYR A 62 5.95 13.11 9.48
N LYS A 63 6.26 14.35 9.10
CA LYS A 63 6.90 15.35 9.97
C LYS A 63 5.84 16.29 10.53
N LYS A 64 5.69 16.28 11.85
CA LYS A 64 4.77 17.15 12.59
C LYS A 64 5.28 18.60 12.61
N ALA A 65 4.39 19.54 12.94
CA ALA A 65 4.76 20.94 13.16
C ALA A 65 5.84 21.09 14.26
N SER A 66 5.80 20.24 15.29
CA SER A 66 6.78 20.20 16.40
C SER A 66 8.20 19.85 15.95
N GLY A 67 8.36 19.22 14.78
CA GLY A 67 9.64 18.69 14.31
C GLY A 67 9.76 17.17 14.43
N ASP A 68 8.91 16.52 15.23
CA ASP A 68 8.88 15.07 15.39
C ASP A 68 8.55 14.37 14.08
N HIS A 69 9.15 13.19 13.87
CA HIS A 69 8.84 12.33 12.73
C HIS A 69 8.09 11.08 13.17
N LEU A 70 7.18 10.62 12.32
CA LEU A 70 6.51 9.34 12.44
C LEU A 70 6.75 8.55 11.15
N ASN A 71 7.56 7.49 11.23
CA ASN A 71 7.77 6.56 10.12
C ASN A 71 6.53 5.67 9.97
N ILE A 72 5.90 5.74 8.79
CA ILE A 72 4.68 4.98 8.52
C ILE A 72 4.91 3.78 7.58
N THR A 73 6.16 3.40 7.30
CA THR A 73 6.51 2.24 6.44
C THR A 73 7.04 1.00 7.18
N GLU A 74 7.09 0.99 8.51
CA GLU A 74 7.53 -0.15 9.35
C GLU A 74 6.39 -1.15 9.68
N PHE A 75 6.67 -2.20 10.47
CA PHE A 75 5.62 -3.12 10.96
C PHE A 75 4.62 -2.41 11.90
N GLY A 76 3.31 -2.71 11.78
CA GLY A 76 2.28 -2.12 12.65
C GLY A 76 1.84 -0.71 12.23
N THR A 77 1.91 -0.39 10.94
CA THR A 77 1.77 0.98 10.44
C THR A 77 0.36 1.46 10.18
N CYS A 78 -0.63 0.57 10.13
CA CYS A 78 -2.02 0.98 9.96
C CYS A 78 -2.45 1.99 11.03
N SER A 79 -2.21 1.69 12.32
CA SER A 79 -2.51 2.59 13.43
C SER A 79 -1.69 3.88 13.38
N ARG A 80 -0.44 3.83 12.89
CA ARG A 80 0.39 5.03 12.72
C ARG A 80 -0.16 5.93 11.61
N THR A 81 -0.60 5.35 10.49
CA THR A 81 -1.23 6.09 9.40
C THR A 81 -2.56 6.69 9.84
N ASP A 82 -3.33 6.01 10.68
CA ASP A 82 -4.56 6.54 11.30
C ASP A 82 -4.27 7.76 12.19
N VAL A 83 -3.22 7.70 13.01
CA VAL A 83 -2.76 8.86 13.80
C VAL A 83 -2.38 10.04 12.90
N VAL A 84 -1.75 9.78 11.74
CA VAL A 84 -1.48 10.85 10.76
C VAL A 84 -2.78 11.39 10.18
N PHE A 85 -3.75 10.53 9.83
CA PHE A 85 -5.04 10.99 9.34
C PHE A 85 -5.76 11.92 10.31
N ASP A 86 -5.78 11.56 11.59
CA ASP A 86 -6.40 12.38 12.63
C ASP A 86 -5.71 13.74 12.75
N ASP A 87 -4.38 13.75 12.78
CA ASP A 87 -3.60 14.99 12.88
C ASP A 87 -3.81 15.92 11.68
N ILE A 88 -3.76 15.40 10.45
CA ILE A 88 -3.95 16.26 9.27
C ILE A 88 -5.38 16.76 9.13
N LYS A 89 -6.39 15.96 9.53
CA LYS A 89 -7.81 16.37 9.52
C LYS A 89 -8.05 17.48 10.54
N ALA A 90 -7.48 17.36 11.73
CA ALA A 90 -7.57 18.38 12.76
C ALA A 90 -6.85 19.69 12.37
N ASN A 91 -5.78 19.59 11.57
CA ASN A 91 -4.92 20.73 11.21
C ASN A 91 -4.94 21.06 9.71
N LYS A 92 -6.09 20.94 9.03
CA LYS A 92 -6.22 21.09 7.57
C LYS A 92 -5.58 22.38 7.02
N ASN A 93 -5.70 23.49 7.74
CA ASN A 93 -5.19 24.80 7.33
C ASN A 93 -3.66 24.95 7.47
N ALA A 94 -2.97 23.97 8.07
CA ALA A 94 -1.52 23.97 8.20
C ALA A 94 -0.82 23.56 6.89
N PHE A 95 -1.54 23.05 5.89
CA PHE A 95 -0.99 22.52 4.65
C PHE A 95 -1.30 23.43 3.46
N ALA A 96 -0.30 23.67 2.61
CA ALA A 96 -0.51 24.29 1.31
C ALA A 96 -1.30 23.36 0.36
N ASP A 97 -1.06 22.06 0.46
CA ASP A 97 -1.74 21.02 -0.31
C ASP A 97 -2.24 19.89 0.59
N TYR A 98 -3.33 20.16 1.31
CA TYR A 98 -3.99 19.14 2.13
C TYR A 98 -4.45 17.93 1.31
N GLN A 99 -4.94 18.14 0.09
CA GLN A 99 -5.51 17.05 -0.70
C GLN A 99 -4.44 16.08 -1.17
N GLY A 100 -3.26 16.58 -1.57
CA GLY A 100 -2.13 15.75 -1.98
C GLY A 100 -1.63 14.85 -0.85
N ILE A 101 -1.44 15.39 0.37
CA ILE A 101 -1.04 14.56 1.52
C ILE A 101 -2.13 13.55 1.89
N TYR A 102 -3.41 13.95 1.89
CA TYR A 102 -4.52 13.05 2.20
C TYR A 102 -4.61 11.88 1.21
N ASN A 103 -4.54 12.16 -0.10
CA ASN A 103 -4.62 11.14 -1.14
C ASN A 103 -3.45 10.15 -1.07
N ALA A 104 -2.23 10.65 -0.81
CA ALA A 104 -1.05 9.80 -0.64
C ALA A 104 -1.22 8.84 0.55
N LEU A 105 -1.72 9.34 1.69
CA LEU A 105 -1.97 8.52 2.87
C LEU A 105 -3.10 7.50 2.65
N VAL A 106 -4.16 7.86 1.92
CA VAL A 106 -5.24 6.92 1.57
C VAL A 106 -4.70 5.80 0.69
N SER A 107 -3.97 6.14 -0.37
CA SER A 107 -3.36 5.15 -1.26
C SER A 107 -2.41 4.22 -0.50
N PHE A 108 -1.55 4.80 0.35
CA PHE A 108 -0.64 4.05 1.20
C PHE A 108 -1.36 3.11 2.17
N HIS A 109 -2.36 3.63 2.90
CA HIS A 109 -3.14 2.85 3.86
C HIS A 109 -3.88 1.70 3.17
N GLN A 110 -4.51 1.94 2.03
CA GLN A 110 -5.23 0.91 1.28
C GLN A 110 -4.32 -0.21 0.77
N ALA A 111 -3.08 0.12 0.38
CA ALA A 111 -2.11 -0.88 -0.07
C ALA A 111 -1.54 -1.73 1.09
N GLY A 112 -1.35 -1.13 2.26
CA GLY A 112 -0.72 -1.79 3.42
C GLY A 112 -1.68 -2.39 4.45
N CYS A 113 -2.97 -2.01 4.44
CA CYS A 113 -3.93 -2.33 5.49
C CYS A 113 -5.23 -2.95 4.93
N PRO A 114 -5.17 -4.16 4.33
CA PRO A 114 -6.37 -4.86 3.90
C PRO A 114 -7.23 -5.26 5.11
N ASN A 115 -8.51 -4.88 5.09
CA ASN A 115 -9.57 -5.32 6.01
C ASN A 115 -9.42 -4.99 7.51
N GLN A 116 -9.65 -3.72 7.88
CA GLN A 116 -10.10 -3.37 9.24
C GLN A 116 -11.58 -3.74 9.52
N LEU A 117 -12.30 -4.28 8.53
CA LEU A 117 -13.70 -4.71 8.63
C LEU A 117 -13.88 -6.22 8.87
N ALA A 118 -12.80 -7.02 8.94
CA ALA A 118 -12.90 -8.48 9.11
C ALA A 118 -12.85 -8.97 10.58
N SER A 119 -12.72 -8.06 11.55
CA SER A 119 -12.91 -8.36 12.97
C SER A 119 -14.02 -7.48 13.54
N LYS A 120 -15.26 -7.92 13.35
CA LYS A 120 -16.36 -7.65 14.28
C LYS A 120 -16.91 -8.98 14.74
#